data_AF-A0A443I450-F1
#
_entry.id   AF-A0A443I450-F1
#
_cell.length_a   1.000
_cell.length_b   1.000
_cell.length_c   1.000
_cell.angle_alpha   90.00
_cell.angle_beta   90.00
_cell.angle_gamma   90.00
#
_symmetry.space_group_name_H-M   'P 1'
#
loop_
_entity.id
_entity.type
_entity.pdbx_description
1 polymer ?
#
loop_
_entity_poly.entity_id
_entity_poly.type
_entity_poly.pdbx_seq_one_letter_code
_entity_poly.pdbx_strand_id
1 'polypeptide(L)'
;MGHTEEKNAAANDNRPKHRYSPPRICLSHLKFRRDWREKLPRSVSRFTGYRPLDENPPYPPLPFPPFTWLAKLPLCYETWLLAWIGAFIGILLIEAIMSTSTAFRDVYHAPTIITSFGASAVLLFGVIESPVAQPRNFVLGHFLSALVGTAITRLFVLNGSYHGYLDNVAFHPSTFINGGVSMATSLLVMLITGTAHPPAGATGLNAAVQSQIVTLSWRYLPTVLASSLIMLGWALVINNVGRRRYPLHWWAPGPVFVIPPEEQPDAQLGAQEEAQEEVDIQREVTEEGSLRAESDPSETITMERDGRREGSVYSERRASLHEQRRGSVGSAADGMV
;
A
#
# COMPACT_ATOMS: atom_id res chain seq x y z
N MET A 1 51.99 50.23 -8.09
CA MET A 1 51.18 50.40 -9.31
C MET A 1 51.63 49.32 -10.28
N GLY A 2 50.76 48.36 -10.62
CA GLY A 2 51.02 47.32 -11.62
C GLY A 2 50.56 45.91 -11.21
N HIS A 3 49.45 45.46 -11.81
CA HIS A 3 48.94 44.08 -11.98
C HIS A 3 48.57 43.31 -10.69
N THR A 4 47.33 43.01 -10.29
CA THR A 4 46.07 42.58 -10.94
C THR A 4 46.16 41.46 -11.97
N GLU A 5 45.48 40.36 -11.62
CA GLU A 5 45.02 39.23 -12.44
C GLU A 5 46.00 38.09 -12.74
N GLU A 6 46.12 37.14 -11.80
CA GLU A 6 46.04 35.71 -12.11
C GLU A 6 45.97 34.89 -10.81
N LYS A 7 44.88 34.12 -10.64
CA LYS A 7 44.61 33.03 -9.66
C LYS A 7 43.25 33.14 -8.95
N ASN A 8 42.19 33.38 -9.72
CA ASN A 8 40.83 33.01 -9.32
C ASN A 8 40.12 32.32 -10.50
N ALA A 9 40.51 31.08 -10.76
CA ALA A 9 39.81 30.17 -11.67
C ALA A 9 39.78 28.76 -11.06
N ALA A 10 39.21 28.66 -9.86
CA ALA A 10 38.78 27.40 -9.26
C ALA A 10 37.31 27.56 -8.85
N ALA A 11 36.46 27.89 -9.82
CA ALA A 11 35.03 27.97 -9.66
C ALA A 11 34.37 26.70 -10.22
N ASN A 12 33.90 25.86 -9.30
CA ASN A 12 32.59 25.22 -9.39
C ASN A 12 32.33 24.29 -10.61
N ASP A 13 33.00 23.14 -10.67
CA ASP A 13 32.53 21.99 -11.49
C ASP A 13 31.53 21.14 -10.70
N ASN A 14 30.37 21.72 -10.40
CA ASN A 14 29.20 21.01 -9.88
C ASN A 14 28.44 20.35 -11.05
N ARG A 15 29.05 19.34 -11.68
CA ARG A 15 28.33 18.45 -12.60
C ARG A 15 27.61 17.37 -11.79
N PRO A 16 26.26 17.30 -11.81
CA PRO A 16 25.54 16.21 -11.17
C PRO A 16 25.89 14.88 -11.85
N LYS A 17 26.59 14.03 -11.12
CA LYS A 17 26.97 12.67 -11.52
C LYS A 17 25.70 11.82 -11.67
N HIS A 18 25.56 11.22 -12.84
CA HIS A 18 24.66 10.10 -13.18
C HIS A 18 23.25 10.11 -12.60
N ARG A 19 22.33 10.72 -13.35
CA ARG A 19 20.89 10.50 -13.25
C ARG A 19 20.58 9.02 -13.52
N TYR A 20 20.40 8.23 -12.47
CA TYR A 20 19.88 6.86 -12.57
C TYR A 20 18.46 6.95 -13.17
N SER A 21 18.34 6.62 -14.45
CA SER A 21 17.05 6.54 -15.13
C SER A 21 16.55 5.11 -14.94
N PRO A 22 15.49 4.86 -14.15
CA PRO A 22 14.93 3.52 -14.06
C PRO A 22 14.45 3.09 -15.47
N PRO A 23 14.40 1.77 -15.76
CA PRO A 23 13.89 1.30 -17.03
C PRO A 23 12.46 1.81 -17.19
N ARG A 24 12.29 2.79 -18.09
CA ARG A 24 10.99 3.27 -18.53
C ARG A 24 10.36 2.12 -19.31
N ILE A 25 9.55 1.29 -18.65
CA ILE A 25 8.56 0.50 -19.37
C ILE A 25 7.66 1.54 -20.04
N CYS A 26 7.84 1.67 -21.35
CA CYS A 26 7.32 2.75 -22.19
C CYS A 26 5.81 2.58 -22.37
N LEU A 27 5.03 2.94 -21.35
CA LEU A 27 3.58 3.13 -21.44
C LEU A 27 3.19 4.60 -21.29
N SER A 28 4.15 5.53 -21.41
CA SER A 28 3.86 6.97 -21.43
C SER A 28 3.05 7.41 -22.64
N HIS A 29 3.01 6.59 -23.70
CA HIS A 29 2.25 6.86 -24.92
C HIS A 29 0.73 6.67 -24.76
N LEU A 30 0.28 6.00 -23.68
CA LEU A 30 -1.14 5.82 -23.36
C LEU A 30 -1.66 6.86 -22.35
N LYS A 31 -0.87 7.87 -21.98
CA LYS A 31 -1.39 9.05 -21.28
C LYS A 31 -2.25 9.84 -22.26
N PHE A 32 -3.57 9.64 -22.19
CA PHE A 32 -4.53 10.50 -22.86
C PHE A 32 -4.21 11.96 -22.54
N ARG A 33 -3.87 12.73 -23.58
CA ARG A 33 -3.41 14.14 -23.51
C ARG A 33 -4.44 15.08 -22.88
N ARG A 34 -5.70 14.66 -22.79
CA ARG A 34 -6.83 15.29 -22.09
C ARG A 34 -7.70 14.19 -21.52
N ASP A 35 -8.18 14.38 -20.29
CA ASP A 35 -9.07 13.43 -19.64
C ASP A 35 -10.42 13.44 -20.35
N TRP A 36 -10.72 12.39 -21.12
CA TRP A 36 -11.94 12.30 -21.93
C TRP A 36 -13.22 12.43 -21.07
N ARG A 37 -13.11 12.16 -19.77
CA ARG A 37 -14.18 12.28 -18.77
C ARG A 37 -14.70 13.72 -18.60
N GLU A 38 -13.90 14.73 -18.96
CA GLU A 38 -14.32 16.14 -18.97
C GLU A 38 -15.45 16.40 -19.98
N LYS A 39 -15.48 15.65 -21.09
CA LYS A 39 -16.49 15.83 -22.16
C LYS A 39 -17.83 15.16 -21.85
N LEU A 40 -17.88 14.29 -20.84
CA LEU A 40 -19.11 13.61 -20.47
C LEU A 40 -20.04 14.54 -19.67
N PRO A 41 -21.37 14.34 -19.76
CA PRO A 41 -22.31 15.01 -18.86
C PRO A 41 -21.89 14.83 -17.40
N ARG A 42 -21.96 15.89 -16.59
CA ARG A 42 -21.53 15.86 -15.18
C ARG A 42 -22.14 14.71 -14.39
N SER A 43 -23.37 14.33 -14.70
CA SER A 43 -24.07 13.19 -14.10
C SER A 43 -23.35 11.86 -14.33
N VAL A 44 -22.77 11.64 -15.51
CA VAL A 44 -22.08 10.38 -15.86
C VAL A 44 -20.60 10.45 -15.46
N SER A 45 -19.95 11.60 -15.68
CA SER A 45 -18.53 11.76 -15.37
C SER A 45 -18.25 11.56 -13.88
N ARG A 46 -19.16 12.01 -13.00
CA ARG A 46 -19.06 11.86 -11.54
C ARG A 46 -18.94 10.40 -11.10
N PHE A 47 -19.66 9.47 -11.73
CA PHE A 47 -19.58 8.02 -11.43
C PHE A 47 -18.32 7.34 -11.98
N THR A 48 -17.63 7.95 -12.94
CA THR A 48 -16.32 7.48 -13.45
C THR A 48 -15.13 8.01 -12.64
N GLY A 49 -15.40 8.64 -11.50
CA GLY A 49 -14.39 9.21 -10.60
C GLY A 49 -13.85 10.57 -11.05
N TYR A 50 -14.48 11.23 -12.03
CA TYR A 50 -14.11 12.59 -12.42
C TYR A 50 -14.60 13.60 -11.37
N ARG A 51 -13.71 14.52 -11.01
CA ARG A 51 -13.98 15.69 -10.18
C ARG A 51 -13.27 16.90 -10.82
N PRO A 52 -13.87 18.09 -10.81
CA PRO A 52 -13.20 19.31 -11.27
C PRO A 52 -11.85 19.49 -10.57
N LEU A 53 -10.87 20.06 -11.27
CA LEU A 53 -9.51 20.24 -10.72
C LEU A 53 -9.48 21.17 -9.49
N ASP A 54 -10.48 22.02 -9.34
CA ASP A 54 -10.58 23.01 -8.26
C ASP A 54 -11.29 22.47 -7.00
N GLU A 55 -11.81 21.24 -7.03
CA GLU A 55 -12.51 20.63 -5.88
C GLU A 55 -11.56 19.77 -5.02
N ASN A 56 -11.42 20.14 -3.76
CA ASN A 56 -10.74 19.34 -2.75
C ASN A 56 -11.74 18.47 -1.96
N PRO A 57 -11.35 17.25 -1.53
CA PRO A 57 -12.19 16.42 -0.67
C PRO A 57 -12.41 17.10 0.70
N PRO A 58 -13.59 16.95 1.34
CA PRO A 58 -14.73 16.13 0.94
C PRO A 58 -15.60 16.77 -0.15
N TYR A 59 -15.98 15.99 -1.17
CA TYR A 59 -16.79 16.48 -2.29
C TYR A 59 -18.25 16.66 -1.89
N PRO A 60 -19.01 17.60 -2.49
CA PRO A 60 -20.43 17.72 -2.23
C PRO A 60 -21.20 16.47 -2.69
N PRO A 61 -22.18 15.98 -1.90
CA PRO A 61 -23.04 14.87 -2.32
C PRO A 61 -23.94 15.27 -3.50
N LEU A 62 -24.62 14.30 -4.11
CA LEU A 62 -25.55 14.60 -5.22
C LEU A 62 -26.60 15.63 -4.80
N PRO A 63 -26.82 16.69 -5.60
CA PRO A 63 -27.70 17.79 -5.22
C PRO A 63 -29.20 17.46 -5.34
N PHE A 64 -29.57 16.24 -5.74
CA PHE A 64 -30.96 15.83 -5.89
C PHE A 64 -31.42 14.90 -4.75
N PRO A 65 -32.67 15.07 -4.24
CA PRO A 65 -33.26 14.14 -3.29
C PRO A 65 -33.41 12.76 -3.96
N PRO A 66 -32.96 11.64 -3.35
CA PRO A 66 -32.86 11.36 -1.93
C PRO A 66 -31.45 11.44 -1.33
N PHE A 67 -30.47 12.13 -1.94
CA PHE A 67 -29.08 12.12 -1.45
C PHE A 67 -28.66 13.39 -0.70
N THR A 68 -29.54 14.40 -0.66
CA THR A 68 -29.30 15.68 0.00
C THR A 68 -29.17 15.57 1.53
N TRP A 69 -29.76 14.54 2.16
CA TRP A 69 -29.63 14.29 3.60
C TRP A 69 -28.25 13.73 4.01
N LEU A 70 -27.46 13.16 3.08
CA LEU A 70 -26.10 12.70 3.40
C LEU A 70 -25.21 13.85 3.91
N ALA A 71 -25.45 15.07 3.43
CA ALA A 71 -24.73 16.26 3.92
C ALA A 71 -24.93 16.52 5.42
N LYS A 72 -26.04 16.06 6.00
CA LYS A 72 -26.38 16.25 7.42
C LYS A 72 -25.74 15.20 8.33
N LEU A 73 -25.26 14.08 7.79
CA LEU A 73 -24.62 13.03 8.55
C LEU A 73 -23.14 13.36 8.80
N PRO A 74 -22.54 12.91 9.93
CA PRO A 74 -21.09 12.89 10.06
C PRO A 74 -20.45 11.94 9.02
N LEU A 75 -19.25 12.29 8.54
CA LEU A 75 -18.57 11.59 7.44
C LEU A 75 -18.26 10.11 7.76
N CYS A 76 -17.98 9.78 9.03
CA CYS A 76 -17.73 8.42 9.48
C CYS A 76 -18.97 7.52 9.32
N TYR A 77 -20.15 7.98 9.75
CA TYR A 77 -21.39 7.21 9.62
C TYR A 77 -21.84 7.07 8.17
N GLU A 78 -21.71 8.12 7.36
CA GLU A 78 -21.94 8.02 5.92
C GLU A 78 -21.04 6.94 5.31
N THR A 79 -19.77 6.93 5.70
CA THR A 79 -18.80 5.95 5.24
C THR A 79 -19.24 4.54 5.62
N TRP A 80 -19.55 4.27 6.89
CA TRP A 80 -19.95 2.93 7.31
C TRP A 80 -21.25 2.47 6.65
N LEU A 81 -22.24 3.36 6.55
CA LEU A 81 -23.53 3.06 5.91
C LEU A 81 -23.35 2.71 4.42
N LEU A 82 -22.65 3.56 3.66
CA LEU A 82 -22.43 3.32 2.23
C LEU A 82 -21.56 2.09 1.99
N ALA A 83 -20.60 1.80 2.87
CA ALA A 83 -19.80 0.58 2.78
C ALA A 83 -20.66 -0.67 3.00
N TRP A 84 -21.53 -0.65 4.02
CA TRP A 84 -22.44 -1.74 4.32
C TRP A 84 -23.45 -1.99 3.19
N ILE A 85 -24.13 -0.93 2.71
CA ILE A 85 -25.05 -1.01 1.56
C ILE A 85 -24.31 -1.47 0.31
N GLY A 86 -23.11 -0.93 0.08
CA GLY A 86 -22.26 -1.27 -1.05
C GLY A 86 -21.92 -2.75 -1.09
N ALA A 87 -21.39 -3.28 0.01
CA ALA A 87 -21.03 -4.69 0.13
C ALA A 87 -22.25 -5.61 0.05
N PHE A 88 -23.34 -5.29 0.78
CA PHE A 88 -24.56 -6.09 0.78
C PHE A 88 -25.17 -6.20 -0.62
N ILE A 89 -25.42 -5.07 -1.29
CA ILE A 89 -26.02 -5.07 -2.62
C ILE A 89 -25.04 -5.64 -3.67
N GLY A 90 -23.74 -5.37 -3.54
CA GLY A 90 -22.74 -5.90 -4.46
C GLY A 90 -22.67 -7.43 -4.47
N ILE A 91 -22.67 -8.04 -3.29
CA ILE A 91 -22.70 -9.50 -3.12
C ILE A 91 -24.07 -10.05 -3.58
N LEU A 92 -25.17 -9.43 -3.13
CA LEU A 92 -26.52 -9.85 -3.51
C LEU A 92 -26.74 -9.82 -5.02
N LEU A 93 -26.22 -8.82 -5.74
CA LEU A 93 -26.32 -8.73 -7.19
C LEU A 93 -25.61 -9.89 -7.88
N ILE A 94 -24.39 -10.24 -7.45
CA ILE A 94 -23.67 -11.39 -7.99
C ILE A 94 -24.46 -12.67 -7.71
N GLU A 95 -24.82 -12.92 -6.45
CA GLU A 95 -25.54 -14.13 -6.07
C GLU A 95 -26.88 -14.27 -6.78
N ALA A 96 -27.66 -13.19 -6.88
CA ALA A 96 -28.95 -13.20 -7.58
C ALA A 96 -28.79 -13.50 -9.07
N ILE A 97 -27.84 -12.86 -9.77
CA ILE A 97 -27.63 -13.07 -11.21
C ILE A 97 -27.08 -14.47 -11.48
N MET A 98 -26.16 -14.96 -10.66
CA MET A 98 -25.57 -16.30 -10.80
C MET A 98 -26.54 -17.42 -10.40
N SER A 99 -27.48 -17.17 -9.47
CA SER A 99 -28.45 -18.17 -9.00
C SER A 99 -29.79 -18.19 -9.76
N THR A 100 -30.18 -17.09 -10.41
CA THR A 100 -31.41 -17.06 -11.23
C THR A 100 -31.23 -17.91 -12.49
N SER A 101 -32.33 -18.30 -13.17
CA SER A 101 -32.36 -19.01 -14.46
C SER A 101 -31.80 -18.17 -15.61
N THR A 102 -30.54 -17.77 -15.48
CA THR A 102 -29.77 -17.04 -16.45
C THR A 102 -28.85 -18.02 -17.18
N ALA A 103 -28.27 -17.59 -18.30
CA ALA A 103 -27.26 -18.36 -19.01
C ALA A 103 -26.10 -18.80 -18.08
N PHE A 104 -25.78 -18.05 -17.01
CA PHE A 104 -24.73 -18.43 -16.05
C PHE A 104 -25.08 -19.63 -15.18
N ARG A 105 -26.37 -19.89 -14.90
CA ARG A 105 -26.80 -21.09 -14.19
C ARG A 105 -27.02 -22.24 -15.17
N ASP A 106 -27.82 -22.00 -16.19
CA ASP A 106 -28.38 -23.06 -17.04
C ASP A 106 -27.41 -23.53 -18.12
N VAL A 107 -26.60 -22.60 -18.66
CA VAL A 107 -25.57 -22.94 -19.64
C VAL A 107 -24.25 -23.11 -18.91
N TYR A 108 -23.77 -22.02 -18.29
CA TYR A 108 -22.71 -21.85 -17.29
C TYR A 108 -22.40 -23.02 -16.35
N HIS A 109 -23.40 -23.43 -15.56
CA HIS A 109 -23.21 -24.10 -14.26
C HIS A 109 -22.24 -23.34 -13.35
N ALA A 110 -22.30 -22.01 -13.37
CA ALA A 110 -21.51 -21.16 -12.50
C ALA A 110 -21.90 -21.40 -11.02
N PRO A 111 -20.92 -21.34 -10.10
CA PRO A 111 -21.22 -21.31 -8.67
C PRO A 111 -22.01 -20.05 -8.32
N THR A 112 -22.83 -20.11 -7.26
CA THR A 112 -23.59 -18.95 -6.76
C THR A 112 -22.66 -17.76 -6.46
N ILE A 113 -21.52 -18.03 -5.83
CA ILE A 113 -20.50 -17.04 -5.56
C ILE A 113 -19.10 -17.66 -5.52
N ILE A 114 -18.11 -16.88 -5.94
CA ILE A 114 -16.70 -17.20 -5.72
C ILE A 114 -16.28 -16.42 -4.48
N THR A 115 -15.86 -17.12 -3.44
CA THR A 115 -15.60 -16.55 -2.10
C THR A 115 -14.58 -15.41 -2.08
N SER A 116 -13.68 -15.34 -3.06
CA SER A 116 -12.75 -14.22 -3.23
C SER A 116 -13.45 -12.85 -3.36
N PHE A 117 -14.65 -12.80 -3.94
CA PHE A 117 -15.41 -11.55 -4.09
C PHE A 117 -15.88 -10.96 -2.76
N GLY A 118 -15.99 -11.76 -1.70
CA GLY A 118 -16.26 -11.25 -0.36
C GLY A 118 -15.12 -10.34 0.14
N ALA A 119 -13.87 -10.77 -0.03
CA ALA A 119 -12.71 -9.95 0.31
C ALA A 119 -12.56 -8.75 -0.65
N SER A 120 -12.91 -8.91 -1.93
CA SER A 120 -12.97 -7.79 -2.88
C SER A 120 -13.99 -6.74 -2.46
N ALA A 121 -15.15 -7.13 -1.93
CA ALA A 121 -16.15 -6.19 -1.42
C ALA A 121 -15.61 -5.33 -0.26
N VAL A 122 -14.81 -5.91 0.65
CA VAL A 122 -14.15 -5.15 1.72
C VAL A 122 -13.24 -4.06 1.14
N LEU A 123 -12.45 -4.38 0.12
CA LEU A 123 -11.57 -3.40 -0.54
C LEU A 123 -12.36 -2.35 -1.33
N LEU A 124 -13.35 -2.78 -2.13
CA LEU A 124 -14.09 -1.90 -3.05
C LEU A 124 -15.06 -0.95 -2.33
N PHE A 125 -15.54 -1.28 -1.13
CA PHE A 125 -16.51 -0.45 -0.40
C PHE A 125 -15.98 0.10 0.91
N GLY A 126 -15.10 -0.65 1.59
CA GLY A 126 -14.49 -0.27 2.86
C GLY A 126 -13.24 0.59 2.69
N VAL A 127 -12.31 0.19 1.81
CA VAL A 127 -10.97 0.81 1.67
C VAL A 127 -10.75 1.33 0.26
N ILE A 128 -11.64 2.21 -0.19
CA ILE A 128 -11.68 2.72 -1.58
C ILE A 128 -10.43 3.50 -2.01
N GLU A 129 -9.68 4.02 -1.03
CA GLU A 129 -8.46 4.81 -1.24
C GLU A 129 -7.26 3.92 -1.56
N SER A 130 -7.38 2.62 -1.32
CA SER A 130 -6.32 1.67 -1.57
C SER A 130 -6.01 1.57 -3.07
N PRO A 131 -4.73 1.61 -3.48
CA PRO A 131 -4.34 1.41 -4.87
C PRO A 131 -4.69 0.00 -5.37
N VAL A 132 -4.80 -1.00 -4.49
CA VAL A 132 -5.20 -2.37 -4.88
C VAL A 132 -6.72 -2.53 -5.07
N ALA A 133 -7.53 -1.57 -4.60
CA ALA A 133 -8.98 -1.56 -4.79
C ALA A 133 -9.41 -0.93 -6.14
N GLN A 134 -8.47 -0.39 -6.91
CA GLN A 134 -8.78 0.35 -8.13
C GLN A 134 -9.20 -0.57 -9.29
N PRO A 135 -10.00 -0.09 -10.25
CA PRO A 135 -10.69 -0.94 -11.24
C PRO A 135 -9.77 -1.84 -12.05
N ARG A 136 -8.61 -1.33 -12.50
CA ARG A 136 -7.62 -2.14 -13.24
C ARG A 136 -7.14 -3.32 -12.40
N ASN A 137 -6.76 -3.08 -11.16
CA ASN A 137 -6.21 -4.11 -10.29
C ASN A 137 -7.28 -5.14 -9.94
N PHE A 138 -8.49 -4.68 -9.61
CA PHE A 138 -9.64 -5.54 -9.35
C PHE A 138 -9.97 -6.45 -10.55
N VAL A 139 -10.31 -5.88 -11.71
CA VAL A 139 -10.79 -6.67 -12.86
C VAL A 139 -9.68 -7.53 -13.45
N LEU A 140 -8.51 -6.95 -13.73
CA LEU A 140 -7.41 -7.70 -14.35
C LEU A 140 -6.77 -8.69 -13.36
N GLY A 141 -6.70 -8.34 -12.07
CA GLY A 141 -6.21 -9.26 -11.05
C GLY A 141 -7.04 -10.54 -11.02
N HIS A 142 -8.36 -10.41 -10.93
CA HIS A 142 -9.27 -11.56 -10.94
C HIS A 142 -9.20 -12.34 -12.26
N PHE A 143 -9.23 -11.65 -13.41
CA PHE A 143 -9.20 -12.31 -14.71
C PHE A 143 -7.89 -13.07 -14.97
N LEU A 144 -6.73 -12.45 -14.71
CA LEU A 144 -5.43 -13.08 -14.88
C LEU A 144 -5.23 -14.25 -13.93
N SER A 145 -5.65 -14.11 -12.66
CA SER A 145 -5.57 -15.20 -11.69
C SER A 145 -6.46 -16.38 -12.10
N ALA A 146 -7.68 -16.11 -12.57
CA ALA A 146 -8.57 -17.15 -13.09
C ALA A 146 -7.99 -17.84 -14.32
N LEU A 147 -7.39 -17.09 -15.25
CA LEU A 147 -6.73 -17.63 -16.45
C LEU A 147 -5.56 -18.54 -16.08
N VAL A 148 -4.66 -18.06 -15.23
CA VAL A 148 -3.44 -18.78 -14.82
C VAL A 148 -3.81 -20.04 -14.03
N GLY A 149 -4.66 -19.92 -13.01
CA GLY A 149 -5.11 -21.07 -12.22
C GLY A 149 -5.83 -22.10 -13.07
N THR A 150 -6.70 -21.68 -14.00
CA THR A 150 -7.38 -22.61 -14.91
C THR A 150 -6.40 -23.32 -15.84
N ALA A 151 -5.41 -22.60 -16.40
CA ALA A 151 -4.40 -23.16 -17.28
C ALA A 151 -3.54 -24.21 -16.58
N ILE A 152 -3.08 -23.92 -15.36
CA ILE A 152 -2.29 -24.86 -14.55
C ILE A 152 -3.14 -26.09 -14.21
N THR A 153 -4.36 -25.91 -13.71
CA THR A 153 -5.26 -27.03 -13.41
C THR A 153 -5.54 -27.88 -14.65
N ARG A 154 -5.69 -27.30 -15.85
CA ARG A 154 -5.87 -28.09 -17.08
C ARG A 154 -4.71 -29.04 -17.33
N LEU A 155 -3.47 -28.63 -17.04
CA LEU A 155 -2.30 -29.49 -17.20
C LEU A 155 -2.31 -30.67 -16.22
N PHE A 156 -2.74 -30.44 -14.98
CA PHE A 156 -2.89 -31.52 -13.99
C PHE A 156 -4.01 -32.50 -14.37
N VAL A 157 -5.13 -31.99 -14.91
CA VAL A 157 -6.28 -32.79 -15.35
C VAL A 157 -5.96 -33.69 -16.56
N LEU A 158 -4.86 -33.45 -17.29
CA LEU A 158 -4.41 -34.38 -18.35
C LEU A 158 -4.07 -35.78 -17.79
N ASN A 159 -3.76 -35.88 -16.49
CA ASN A 159 -3.70 -37.16 -15.81
C ASN A 159 -5.14 -37.68 -15.55
N GLY A 160 -5.52 -38.78 -16.20
CA GLY A 160 -6.88 -39.33 -16.10
C GLY A 160 -7.35 -39.70 -14.68
N SER A 161 -6.42 -39.93 -13.76
CA SER A 161 -6.73 -40.22 -12.35
C SER A 161 -6.99 -38.96 -11.51
N TYR A 162 -6.72 -37.76 -12.05
CA TYR A 162 -6.79 -36.51 -11.31
C TYR A 162 -8.18 -36.18 -10.77
N HIS A 163 -9.24 -36.48 -11.54
CA HIS A 163 -10.62 -36.29 -11.07
C HIS A 163 -10.90 -37.16 -9.84
N GLY A 164 -10.42 -38.41 -9.82
CA GLY A 164 -10.53 -39.27 -8.66
C GLY A 164 -9.83 -38.69 -7.43
N TYR A 165 -8.73 -37.97 -7.58
CA TYR A 165 -8.04 -37.34 -6.45
C TYR A 165 -8.77 -36.13 -5.87
N LEU A 166 -9.66 -35.48 -6.63
CA LEU A 166 -10.46 -34.35 -6.16
C LEU A 166 -11.68 -34.80 -5.35
N ASP A 167 -12.31 -35.90 -5.75
CA ASP A 167 -13.52 -36.41 -5.10
C ASP A 167 -13.21 -37.26 -3.86
N ASN A 168 -12.01 -37.85 -3.80
CA ASN A 168 -11.57 -38.62 -2.64
C ASN A 168 -10.99 -37.70 -1.56
N VAL A 169 -11.43 -37.88 -0.30
CA VAL A 169 -10.88 -37.18 0.89
C VAL A 169 -9.48 -37.69 1.28
N ALA A 170 -8.96 -38.68 0.54
CA ALA A 170 -7.63 -39.23 0.76
C ALA A 170 -6.53 -38.23 0.37
N PHE A 171 -5.42 -38.24 1.13
CA PHE A 171 -4.26 -37.40 0.87
C PHE A 171 -3.65 -37.74 -0.50
N HIS A 172 -3.62 -36.77 -1.41
CA HIS A 172 -2.95 -36.92 -2.70
C HIS A 172 -2.06 -35.71 -3.00
N PRO A 173 -0.77 -35.91 -3.32
CA PRO A 173 0.18 -34.81 -3.52
C PRO A 173 -0.21 -33.84 -4.63
N SER A 174 -0.84 -34.35 -5.69
CA SER A 174 -1.20 -33.54 -6.85
C SER A 174 -2.23 -32.44 -6.57
N THR A 175 -3.12 -32.59 -5.58
CA THR A 175 -4.21 -31.63 -5.33
C THR A 175 -3.70 -30.38 -4.63
N PHE A 176 -2.92 -30.52 -3.54
CA PHE A 176 -2.35 -29.37 -2.84
C PHE A 176 -1.19 -28.72 -3.61
N ILE A 177 -0.39 -29.49 -4.36
CA ILE A 177 0.64 -28.92 -5.25
C ILE A 177 -0.02 -28.06 -6.33
N ASN A 178 -1.11 -28.54 -6.97
CA ASN A 178 -1.84 -27.74 -7.95
C ASN A 178 -2.35 -26.43 -7.33
N GLY A 179 -2.96 -26.49 -6.14
CA GLY A 179 -3.41 -25.30 -5.43
C GLY A 179 -2.29 -24.29 -5.16
N GLY A 180 -1.18 -24.76 -4.58
CA GLY A 180 -0.02 -23.93 -4.26
C GLY A 180 0.61 -23.28 -5.51
N VAL A 181 0.84 -24.06 -6.57
CA VAL A 181 1.39 -23.55 -7.82
C VAL A 181 0.43 -22.57 -8.49
N SER A 182 -0.87 -22.89 -8.54
CA SER A 182 -1.90 -21.98 -9.10
C SER A 182 -1.95 -20.64 -8.38
N MET A 183 -1.93 -20.65 -7.03
CA MET A 183 -1.88 -19.42 -6.24
C MET A 183 -0.58 -18.64 -6.46
N ALA A 184 0.57 -19.29 -6.33
CA ALA A 184 1.87 -18.64 -6.41
C ALA A 184 2.14 -18.06 -7.80
N THR A 185 1.79 -18.78 -8.86
CA THR A 185 1.93 -18.28 -10.24
C THR A 185 0.93 -17.16 -10.52
N SER A 186 -0.30 -17.22 -10.00
CA SER A 186 -1.26 -16.10 -10.13
C SER A 186 -0.74 -14.83 -9.45
N LEU A 187 -0.16 -14.96 -8.24
CA LEU A 187 0.50 -13.85 -7.55
C LEU A 187 1.66 -13.30 -8.37
N LEU A 188 2.55 -14.15 -8.86
CA LEU A 188 3.68 -13.75 -9.69
C LEU A 188 3.22 -12.96 -10.93
N VAL A 189 2.21 -13.46 -11.64
CA VAL A 189 1.65 -12.78 -12.81
C VAL A 189 1.09 -11.42 -12.44
N MET A 190 0.32 -11.31 -11.36
CA MET A 190 -0.21 -10.03 -10.89
C MET A 190 0.89 -9.02 -10.51
N LEU A 191 2.00 -9.49 -9.94
CA LEU A 191 3.16 -8.65 -9.62
C LEU A 191 3.83 -8.15 -10.90
N ILE A 192 4.04 -9.03 -11.89
CA ILE A 192 4.65 -8.67 -13.19
C ILE A 192 3.77 -7.67 -13.96
N THR A 193 2.45 -7.87 -13.97
CA THR A 193 1.52 -6.99 -14.70
C THR A 193 1.17 -5.71 -13.94
N GLY A 194 1.60 -5.59 -12.68
CA GLY A 194 1.25 -4.48 -11.80
C GLY A 194 -0.26 -4.40 -11.54
N THR A 195 -0.93 -5.55 -11.46
CA THR A 195 -2.38 -5.67 -11.23
C THR A 195 -2.68 -6.41 -9.92
N ALA A 196 -1.84 -6.18 -8.90
CA ALA A 196 -1.98 -6.83 -7.61
C ALA A 196 -3.34 -6.50 -6.97
N HIS A 197 -4.14 -7.54 -6.79
CA HIS A 197 -5.40 -7.50 -6.05
C HIS A 197 -5.43 -8.75 -5.16
N PRO A 198 -5.11 -8.64 -3.85
CA PRO A 198 -4.92 -9.81 -2.98
C PRO A 198 -6.07 -10.84 -3.02
N PRO A 199 -7.37 -10.44 -3.06
CA PRO A 199 -8.47 -11.39 -3.22
C PRO A 199 -8.42 -12.22 -4.51
N ALA A 200 -7.81 -11.70 -5.58
CA ALA A 200 -7.68 -12.43 -6.83
C ALA A 200 -6.76 -13.65 -6.72
N GLY A 201 -5.79 -13.66 -5.79
CA GLY A 201 -4.97 -14.86 -5.54
C GLY A 201 -5.82 -16.07 -5.15
N ALA A 202 -6.86 -15.87 -4.33
CA ALA A 202 -7.83 -16.90 -3.99
C ALA A 202 -8.69 -17.32 -5.20
N THR A 203 -8.88 -16.45 -6.20
CA THR A 203 -9.58 -16.78 -7.46
C THR A 203 -8.78 -17.79 -8.28
N GLY A 204 -7.45 -17.59 -8.38
CA GLY A 204 -6.56 -18.55 -9.02
C GLY A 204 -6.48 -19.89 -8.25
N LEU A 205 -6.41 -19.83 -6.92
CA LEU A 205 -6.42 -21.02 -6.06
C LEU A 205 -7.73 -21.84 -6.20
N ASN A 206 -8.88 -21.17 -6.24
CA ASN A 206 -10.18 -21.83 -6.39
C ASN A 206 -10.30 -22.62 -7.69
N ALA A 207 -9.59 -22.22 -8.75
CA ALA A 207 -9.53 -22.96 -10.01
C ALA A 207 -8.84 -24.33 -9.89
N ALA A 208 -8.14 -24.60 -8.78
CA ALA A 208 -7.45 -25.86 -8.51
C ALA A 208 -8.08 -26.67 -7.37
N VAL A 209 -8.67 -26.01 -6.38
CA VAL A 209 -9.14 -26.66 -5.14
C VAL A 209 -10.61 -27.06 -5.20
N GLN A 210 -11.47 -26.24 -5.81
CA GLN A 210 -12.91 -26.47 -5.79
C GLN A 210 -13.32 -27.37 -6.95
N SER A 211 -13.80 -28.59 -6.67
CA SER A 211 -14.18 -29.58 -7.71
C SER A 211 -15.16 -29.00 -8.75
N GLN A 212 -16.16 -28.23 -8.32
CA GLN A 212 -17.10 -27.54 -9.21
C GLN A 212 -16.44 -26.54 -10.16
N ILE A 213 -15.36 -25.87 -9.74
CA ILE A 213 -14.63 -24.92 -10.58
C ILE A 213 -13.67 -25.67 -11.52
N VAL A 214 -13.09 -26.77 -11.04
CA VAL A 214 -12.30 -27.66 -11.89
C VAL A 214 -13.17 -28.27 -12.98
N THR A 215 -14.43 -28.63 -12.74
CA THR A 215 -15.31 -29.09 -13.84
C THR A 215 -15.74 -27.94 -14.76
N LEU A 216 -15.92 -26.73 -14.22
CA LEU A 216 -16.27 -25.53 -14.98
C LEU A 216 -15.21 -25.14 -16.03
N SER A 217 -13.93 -25.40 -15.77
CA SER A 217 -12.86 -25.23 -16.77
C SER A 217 -12.79 -23.81 -17.33
N TRP A 218 -12.60 -23.65 -18.64
CA TRP A 218 -12.51 -22.36 -19.34
C TRP A 218 -13.74 -21.47 -19.17
N ARG A 219 -14.88 -22.03 -18.78
CA ARG A 219 -16.11 -21.27 -18.45
C ARG A 219 -15.97 -20.46 -17.16
N TYR A 220 -14.94 -20.73 -16.37
CA TYR A 220 -14.64 -19.95 -15.18
C TYR A 220 -14.25 -18.50 -15.51
N LEU A 221 -13.51 -18.28 -16.61
CA LEU A 221 -13.06 -16.95 -17.02
C LEU A 221 -14.21 -15.96 -17.29
N PRO A 222 -15.21 -16.28 -18.14
CA PRO A 222 -16.33 -15.37 -18.35
C PRO A 222 -17.19 -15.20 -17.10
N THR A 223 -17.28 -16.22 -16.23
CA THR A 223 -17.99 -16.13 -14.95
C THR A 223 -17.32 -15.12 -14.01
N VAL A 224 -16.01 -15.24 -13.83
CA VAL A 224 -15.22 -14.29 -13.02
C VAL A 224 -15.29 -12.89 -13.59
N LEU A 225 -15.13 -12.74 -14.91
CA LEU A 225 -15.19 -11.44 -15.57
C LEU A 225 -16.56 -10.78 -15.40
N ALA A 226 -17.66 -11.52 -15.58
CA ALA A 226 -19.01 -11.02 -15.37
C ALA A 226 -19.22 -10.55 -13.92
N SER A 227 -18.84 -11.38 -12.93
CA SER A 227 -18.93 -11.02 -11.51
C SER A 227 -18.10 -9.77 -11.16
N SER A 228 -16.88 -9.64 -11.72
CA SER A 228 -16.05 -8.44 -11.57
C SER A 228 -16.70 -7.21 -12.20
N LEU A 229 -17.29 -7.32 -13.39
CA LEU A 229 -17.94 -6.18 -14.04
C LEU A 229 -19.22 -5.74 -13.30
N ILE A 230 -20.01 -6.68 -12.79
CA ILE A 230 -21.21 -6.39 -11.99
C ILE A 230 -20.82 -5.64 -10.71
N MET A 231 -19.87 -6.18 -9.95
CA MET A 231 -19.42 -5.54 -8.70
C MET A 231 -18.75 -4.20 -8.95
N LEU A 232 -17.93 -4.08 -10.01
CA LEU A 232 -17.32 -2.81 -10.38
C LEU A 232 -18.40 -1.78 -10.74
N GLY A 233 -19.39 -2.17 -11.56
CA GLY A 233 -20.50 -1.29 -11.94
C GLY A 233 -21.23 -0.74 -10.71
N TRP A 234 -21.53 -1.62 -9.74
CA TRP A 234 -22.13 -1.20 -8.48
C TRP A 234 -21.20 -0.31 -7.63
N ALA A 235 -19.91 -0.63 -7.55
CA ALA A 235 -18.92 0.18 -6.85
C ALA A 235 -18.77 1.58 -7.43
N LEU A 236 -18.86 1.73 -8.75
CA LEU A 236 -18.89 3.05 -9.41
C LEU A 236 -20.11 3.86 -9.00
N VAL A 237 -21.26 3.22 -8.79
CA VAL A 237 -22.48 3.91 -8.34
C VAL A 237 -22.35 4.32 -6.87
N ILE A 238 -22.30 3.34 -5.96
CA ILE A 238 -22.46 3.60 -4.52
C ILE A 238 -21.35 4.47 -3.94
N ASN A 239 -20.09 4.28 -4.36
CA ASN A 239 -18.96 5.05 -3.83
C ASN A 239 -18.90 6.48 -4.36
N ASN A 240 -19.71 6.82 -5.36
CA ASN A 240 -19.85 8.19 -5.84
C ASN A 240 -21.15 8.85 -5.37
N VAL A 241 -22.12 8.16 -4.77
CA VAL A 241 -23.37 8.81 -4.32
C VAL A 241 -23.10 9.90 -3.28
N GLY A 242 -22.25 9.60 -2.30
CA GLY A 242 -21.90 10.50 -1.20
C GLY A 242 -20.77 11.47 -1.50
N ARG A 243 -19.96 11.74 -0.47
CA ARG A 243 -18.80 12.65 -0.47
C ARG A 243 -17.49 11.98 -0.86
N ARG A 244 -17.51 10.66 -1.04
CA ARG A 244 -16.36 9.85 -1.47
C ARG A 244 -16.13 9.94 -2.99
N ARG A 245 -14.97 9.44 -3.44
CA ARG A 245 -14.57 9.41 -4.85
C ARG A 245 -14.00 8.04 -5.20
N TYR A 246 -14.60 7.38 -6.19
CA TYR A 246 -14.07 6.15 -6.75
C TYR A 246 -14.32 6.10 -8.27
N PRO A 247 -13.41 5.59 -9.10
CA PRO A 247 -12.03 5.28 -8.76
C PRO A 247 -11.20 6.55 -8.57
N LEU A 248 -10.08 6.41 -7.86
CA LEU A 248 -9.05 7.44 -7.80
C LEU A 248 -8.26 7.49 -9.11
N HIS A 249 -7.97 6.31 -9.66
CA HIS A 249 -7.31 6.18 -10.96
C HIS A 249 -7.74 4.90 -11.68
N TRP A 250 -7.85 4.95 -13.01
CA TRP A 250 -8.22 3.79 -13.81
C TRP A 250 -7.02 2.91 -14.14
N TRP A 251 -5.89 3.50 -14.58
CA TRP A 251 -4.78 2.74 -15.16
C TRP A 251 -3.49 2.81 -14.36
N ALA A 252 -3.11 3.98 -13.86
CA ALA A 252 -1.92 4.14 -13.06
C ALA A 252 -2.20 5.11 -11.92
N PRO A 253 -1.77 4.82 -10.68
CA PRO A 253 -1.63 5.86 -9.67
C PRO A 253 -0.76 6.97 -10.25
N GLY A 254 -1.05 8.22 -9.89
CA GLY A 254 -0.12 9.32 -10.17
C GLY A 254 1.27 8.94 -9.65
N PRO A 255 2.36 9.51 -10.21
CA PRO A 255 3.69 9.25 -9.68
C PRO A 255 3.68 9.60 -8.19
N VAL A 256 3.68 8.57 -7.34
CA VAL A 256 4.03 8.71 -5.94
C VAL A 256 5.54 8.83 -5.99
N PHE A 257 6.02 10.05 -6.27
CA PHE A 257 7.41 10.34 -5.99
C PHE A 257 7.58 10.01 -4.51
N VAL A 258 8.41 9.01 -4.20
CA VAL A 258 9.20 9.11 -2.98
C VAL A 258 9.99 10.38 -3.23
N ILE A 259 9.51 11.50 -2.70
CA ILE A 259 10.36 12.66 -2.51
C ILE A 259 11.50 12.07 -1.70
N PRO A 260 12.73 11.92 -2.26
CA PRO A 260 13.89 11.67 -1.41
C PRO A 260 13.78 12.75 -0.34
N PRO A 261 13.88 12.45 0.96
CA PRO A 261 13.68 13.45 2.00
C PRO A 261 14.33 14.75 1.52
N GLU A 262 13.51 15.74 1.13
CA GLU A 262 14.05 17.08 0.97
C GLU A 262 14.70 17.30 2.32
N GLU A 263 15.99 17.63 2.33
CA GLU A 263 16.69 18.02 3.55
C GLU A 263 15.79 19.06 4.22
N GLN A 264 14.99 18.60 5.20
CA GLN A 264 14.05 19.45 5.88
C GLN A 264 14.90 20.47 6.64
N PRO A 265 14.40 21.71 6.82
CA PRO A 265 15.07 22.72 7.62
C PRO A 265 15.45 22.21 9.03
N ASP A 266 14.81 21.13 9.49
CA ASP A 266 15.05 20.42 10.74
C ASP A 266 16.49 19.86 10.85
N ALA A 267 17.14 19.50 9.74
CA ALA A 267 18.56 19.12 9.74
C ALA A 267 19.48 20.34 9.95
N GLN A 268 19.03 21.53 9.53
CA GLN A 268 19.74 22.79 9.78
C GLN A 268 19.46 23.33 11.19
N LEU A 269 18.26 23.11 11.73
CA LEU A 269 17.93 23.40 13.13
C LEU A 269 18.72 22.51 14.09
N GLY A 270 18.81 21.20 13.83
CA GLY A 270 19.63 20.29 14.64
C GLY A 270 21.13 20.60 14.55
N ALA A 271 21.64 20.92 13.36
CA ALA A 271 23.04 21.33 13.20
C ALA A 271 23.35 22.71 13.84
N GLN A 272 22.36 23.61 13.90
CA GLN A 272 22.49 24.89 14.59
C GLN A 272 22.43 24.73 16.12
N GLU A 273 21.58 23.84 16.64
CA GLU A 273 21.53 23.49 18.06
C GLU A 273 22.83 22.82 18.51
N GLU A 274 23.37 21.85 17.74
CA GLU A 274 24.65 21.20 18.04
C GLU A 274 25.83 22.19 18.00
N ALA A 275 25.85 23.12 17.02
CA ALA A 275 26.88 24.15 16.95
C ALA A 275 26.77 25.18 18.09
N GLN A 276 25.54 25.49 18.53
CA GLN A 276 25.32 26.39 19.66
C GLN A 276 25.74 25.74 20.99
N GLU A 277 25.48 24.44 21.15
CA GLU A 277 25.86 23.67 22.33
C GLU A 277 27.38 23.49 22.43
N GLU A 278 28.09 23.24 21.30
CA GLU A 278 29.56 23.25 21.27
C GLU A 278 30.14 24.62 21.67
N VAL A 279 29.56 25.72 21.19
CA VAL A 279 30.01 27.07 21.52
C VAL A 279 29.80 27.40 23.01
N ASP A 280 28.66 27.01 23.58
CA ASP A 280 28.38 27.21 25.01
C ASP A 280 29.32 26.39 25.91
N ILE A 281 29.61 25.14 25.54
CA ILE A 281 30.60 24.31 26.26
C ILE A 281 32.00 24.93 26.17
N GLN A 282 32.40 25.44 25.00
CA GLN A 282 33.71 26.07 24.82
C GLN A 282 33.84 27.34 25.67
N ARG A 283 32.76 28.11 25.79
CA ARG A 283 32.70 29.34 26.59
C ARG A 283 32.76 29.04 28.09
N GLU A 284 32.03 28.02 28.55
CA GLU A 284 32.06 27.60 29.96
C GLU A 284 33.45 27.10 30.37
N VAL A 285 34.14 26.32 29.50
CA VAL A 285 35.52 25.89 29.72
C VAL A 285 36.51 27.07 29.75
N THR A 286 36.27 28.11 28.95
CA THR A 286 37.13 29.31 28.90
C THR A 286 36.91 30.19 30.14
N GLU A 287 35.67 30.35 30.59
CA GLU A 287 35.34 31.08 31.83
C GLU A 287 35.91 30.34 33.05
N GLU A 288 35.76 29.02 33.17
CA GLU A 288 36.39 28.22 34.24
C GLU A 288 37.93 28.27 34.19
N GLY A 289 38.52 28.27 32.98
CA GLY A 289 39.96 28.41 32.79
C GLY A 289 40.50 29.76 33.25
N SER A 290 39.75 30.84 32.99
CA SER A 290 40.09 32.19 33.44
C SER A 290 39.94 32.38 34.95
N LEU A 291 38.91 31.78 35.56
CA LEU A 291 38.69 31.84 37.01
C LEU A 291 39.77 31.08 37.79
N ARG A 292 40.28 29.96 37.24
CA ARG A 292 41.43 29.23 37.79
C ARG A 292 42.77 29.96 37.59
N ALA A 293 42.89 30.80 36.57
CA ALA A 293 44.10 31.59 36.32
C ALA A 293 44.17 32.88 37.15
N GLU A 294 43.01 33.44 37.53
CA GLU A 294 42.92 34.67 38.34
C GLU A 294 42.99 34.40 39.86
N SER A 295 42.81 33.15 40.31
CA SER A 295 42.75 32.79 41.74
C SER A 295 44.06 32.32 42.37
N ASP A 296 45.21 32.47 41.72
CA ASP A 296 46.50 32.04 42.31
C ASP A 296 47.65 33.04 42.08
N PRO A 297 47.85 33.95 43.04
CA PRO A 297 49.20 34.28 43.46
C PRO A 297 49.38 34.02 44.96
N SER A 298 50.21 33.05 45.29
CA SER A 298 50.69 32.68 46.65
C SER A 298 49.64 31.85 47.43
N GLU A 299 49.88 30.62 47.87
CA GLU A 299 51.04 30.08 48.57
C GLU A 299 51.04 28.54 48.51
N THR A 300 52.21 27.99 48.18
CA THR A 300 52.63 26.63 48.53
C THR A 300 52.43 26.36 50.02
N ILE A 301 51.80 25.24 50.41
CA ILE A 301 52.26 24.30 51.47
C ILE A 301 51.36 23.05 51.49
N THR A 302 51.98 21.94 51.08
CA THR A 302 51.77 20.52 51.43
C THR A 302 50.55 20.10 52.26
N MET A 303 49.75 19.18 51.72
CA MET A 303 49.45 17.90 52.39
C MET A 303 49.10 16.84 51.34
N GLU A 304 49.86 15.76 51.42
CA GLU A 304 49.77 14.55 50.62
C GLU A 304 48.56 13.70 51.10
N ARG A 305 48.00 12.91 50.15
CA ARG A 305 47.34 11.61 50.33
C ARG A 305 45.80 11.51 50.22
N ASP A 306 45.45 10.74 49.19
CA ASP A 306 44.32 9.80 49.04
C ASP A 306 42.91 10.34 48.72
N GLY A 307 42.53 10.18 47.45
CA GLY A 307 41.19 10.46 46.94
C GLY A 307 40.87 9.68 45.67
N ARG A 308 41.39 8.45 45.55
CA ARG A 308 41.02 7.47 44.52
C ARG A 308 39.56 7.04 44.74
N ARG A 309 38.56 7.90 44.47
CA ARG A 309 37.14 7.54 44.66
C ARG A 309 36.08 8.27 43.83
N GLU A 310 36.39 9.29 43.03
CA GLU A 310 35.33 10.03 42.30
C GLU A 310 35.12 9.58 40.83
N GLY A 311 36.08 8.88 40.22
CA GLY A 311 35.93 8.35 38.86
C GLY A 311 35.05 7.10 38.72
N SER A 312 34.63 6.48 39.83
CA SER A 312 33.90 5.19 39.82
C SER A 312 32.38 5.34 39.77
N VAL A 313 31.83 6.49 40.15
CA VAL A 313 30.37 6.67 40.30
C VAL A 313 29.69 7.10 38.99
N TYR A 314 30.44 7.73 38.08
CA TYR A 314 29.93 8.18 36.78
C TYR A 314 29.95 7.09 35.69
N SER A 315 30.83 6.09 35.78
CA SER A 315 30.90 4.99 34.80
C SER A 315 29.83 3.92 35.04
N GLU A 316 29.50 3.61 36.30
CA GLU A 316 28.48 2.60 36.67
C GLU A 316 27.05 3.05 36.30
N ARG A 317 26.75 4.35 36.39
CA ARG A 317 25.43 4.89 36.02
C ARG A 317 25.21 4.91 34.50
N ARG A 318 26.29 4.96 33.70
CA ARG A 318 26.23 4.94 32.24
C ARG A 318 26.13 3.51 31.68
N ALA A 319 26.68 2.52 32.40
CA ALA A 319 26.55 1.10 32.05
C ALA A 319 25.14 0.55 32.33
N SER A 320 24.52 0.91 33.47
CA SER A 320 23.17 0.42 33.83
C SER A 320 22.06 0.92 32.90
N LEU A 321 22.16 2.16 32.40
CA LEU A 321 21.23 2.72 31.41
C LEU A 321 21.34 2.06 30.02
N HIS A 322 22.52 1.54 29.65
CA HIS A 322 22.71 0.81 28.40
C HIS A 322 22.24 -0.65 28.47
N GLU A 323 22.35 -1.30 29.63
CA GLU A 323 21.85 -2.68 29.86
C GLU A 323 20.30 -2.71 29.88
N GLN A 324 19.67 -1.73 30.52
CA GLN A 324 18.22 -1.64 30.66
C GLN A 324 17.52 -1.35 29.31
N ARG A 325 18.21 -0.69 28.37
CA ARG A 325 17.71 -0.44 27.00
C ARG A 325 17.91 -1.64 26.06
N ARG A 326 18.80 -2.59 26.38
CA ARG A 326 18.98 -3.85 25.62
C ARG A 326 18.05 -4.98 26.09
N GLY A 327 17.68 -5.01 27.37
CA GLY A 327 16.75 -6.03 27.92
C GLY A 327 15.28 -5.89 27.50
N SER A 328 14.84 -4.70 27.10
CA SER A 328 13.45 -4.44 26.69
C SER A 328 13.11 -4.86 25.25
N VAL A 329 14.10 -5.27 24.44
CA VAL A 329 13.91 -5.64 23.02
C VAL A 329 14.03 -7.16 22.79
N GLY A 330 14.33 -7.95 23.82
CA GLY A 330 14.52 -9.41 23.73
C GLY A 330 13.42 -10.30 24.31
N SER A 331 12.34 -9.76 24.89
CA SER A 331 11.31 -10.56 25.59
C SER A 331 9.90 -10.28 25.07
N ALA A 332 9.66 -10.62 23.80
CA ALA A 332 8.32 -10.79 23.23
C ALA A 332 8.30 -11.87 22.13
N ALA A 333 9.13 -12.90 22.28
CA ALA A 333 9.14 -14.07 21.41
C ALA A 333 9.60 -15.31 22.19
N ASP A 334 8.83 -15.74 23.19
CA ASP A 334 8.72 -17.16 23.52
C ASP A 334 7.53 -17.44 24.45
N GLY A 335 6.75 -18.47 24.12
CA GLY A 335 5.86 -19.18 25.04
C GLY A 335 4.42 -18.66 25.21
N MET A 336 3.49 -19.23 24.44
CA MET A 336 2.28 -19.87 25.00
C MET A 336 1.56 -20.70 23.93
N VAL A 337 1.69 -22.03 24.11
CA VAL A 337 0.73 -23.14 23.88
C VAL A 337 -0.17 -23.10 22.65
#